data_AF-A0A9D8DI34-F1
#
_entry.id   AF-A0A9D8DI34-F1
#
_cell.length_a   1.000
_cell.length_b   1.000
_cell.length_c   1.000
_cell.angle_alpha   90.00
_cell.angle_beta   90.00
_cell.angle_gamma   90.00
#
_symmetry.space_group_name_H-M   'P 1'
#
loop_
_entity.id
_entity.type
_entity.pdbx_description
1 polymer ?
#
loop_
_entity_poly.entity_id
_entity_poly.type
_entity_poly.pdbx_seq_one_letter_code
_entity_poly.pdbx_strand_id
1 'polypeptide(L)'
;MSDTKWCPTCGAEYVAGHATCADCGVPLVDAEPATSVPSSPEVVRGGDEELDAVEFDLTEWPADARTQLEFMLRGPGITFEWIEDGVLAVPGAEADFVEERIEYLAEGPPDEITEESNEWRVTGPETGAGSNELTIDDFYEGDPAREDSEESQFGAEWTDDEGVQCEVSWIHDTEELYLMRAPKWMPFMVEVLDVLPKEEVGHLLRGWETAMPTANSVQWVRDRLAAQAEQRPADDESITP
;
A
#
# COMPACT_ATOMS: atom_id res chain seq x y z
N MET A 1 43.52 -1.36 18.78
CA MET A 1 42.55 -2.46 18.63
C MET A 1 41.22 -1.76 18.47
N SER A 2 40.77 -1.62 17.21
CA SER A 2 39.46 -1.02 16.94
C SER A 2 38.42 -2.03 17.36
N ASP A 3 37.62 -1.68 18.37
CA ASP A 3 36.48 -2.47 18.84
C ASP A 3 35.32 -2.14 17.92
N THR A 4 35.30 -2.81 16.78
CA THR A 4 34.29 -2.62 15.74
C THR A 4 33.12 -3.54 16.04
N LYS A 5 31.89 -3.05 15.89
CA LYS A 5 30.66 -3.85 16.02
C LYS A 5 29.88 -3.81 14.71
N TRP A 6 29.11 -4.85 14.45
CA TRP A 6 28.35 -5.03 13.21
C TRP A 6 26.87 -5.25 13.48
N CYS A 7 26.02 -4.79 12.58
CA CYS A 7 24.60 -5.11 12.62
C CYS A 7 24.36 -6.50 11.99
N PRO A 8 23.72 -7.46 12.69
CA PRO A 8 23.46 -8.80 12.16
C PRO A 8 22.40 -8.82 11.04
N THR A 9 21.63 -7.75 10.87
CA THR A 9 20.53 -7.68 9.90
C THR A 9 20.99 -7.04 8.59
N CYS A 10 21.64 -5.87 8.63
CA CYS A 10 22.06 -5.15 7.43
C CYS A 10 23.57 -5.21 7.15
N GLY A 11 24.39 -5.74 8.06
CA GLY A 11 25.83 -5.86 7.89
C GLY A 11 26.62 -4.55 8.08
N ALA A 12 25.97 -3.44 8.44
CA ALA A 12 26.64 -2.15 8.64
C ALA A 12 27.67 -2.20 9.78
N GLU A 13 28.83 -1.58 9.53
CA GLU A 13 29.96 -1.45 10.48
C GLU A 13 29.81 -0.23 11.38
N TYR A 14 30.07 -0.40 12.67
CA TYR A 14 30.02 0.65 13.68
C TYR A 14 31.29 0.72 14.51
N VAL A 15 31.70 1.95 14.84
CA VAL A 15 32.76 2.22 15.81
C VAL A 15 32.30 2.00 17.25
N ALA A 16 33.24 1.65 18.12
CA ALA A 16 33.02 1.47 19.55
C ALA A 16 32.21 2.62 20.18
N GLY A 17 31.11 2.29 20.84
CA GLY A 17 30.24 3.26 21.54
C GLY A 17 28.77 3.19 21.13
N HIS A 18 28.47 2.59 19.98
CA HIS A 18 27.10 2.32 19.56
C HIS A 18 26.69 0.90 19.96
N ALA A 19 25.53 0.78 20.62
CA ALA A 19 24.98 -0.51 21.04
C ALA A 19 23.86 -1.02 20.12
N THR A 20 23.30 -0.12 19.30
CA THR A 20 22.10 -0.38 18.49
C THR A 20 22.29 0.19 17.08
N CYS A 21 21.86 -0.56 16.06
CA CYS A 21 21.87 -0.10 14.68
C CYS A 21 20.87 1.05 14.50
N ALA A 22 21.30 2.14 13.86
CA ALA A 22 20.44 3.31 13.62
C ALA A 22 19.33 3.03 12.61
N ASP A 23 19.51 2.04 11.75
CA ASP A 23 18.61 1.72 10.64
C ASP A 23 17.65 0.57 11.01
N CYS A 24 18.20 -0.53 11.54
CA CYS A 24 17.40 -1.72 11.87
C CYS A 24 16.89 -1.77 13.33
N GLY A 25 17.38 -0.90 14.22
CA GLY A 25 17.00 -0.90 15.64
C GLY A 25 17.46 -2.11 16.47
N VAL A 26 18.22 -3.04 15.88
CA VAL A 26 18.70 -4.26 16.56
C VAL A 26 20.05 -4.05 17.26
N PRO A 27 20.35 -4.83 18.33
CA PRO A 27 21.64 -4.76 19.02
C PRO A 27 22.81 -5.19 18.12
N LEU A 28 23.91 -4.45 18.21
CA LEU A 28 25.12 -4.70 17.43
C LEU A 28 25.96 -5.82 18.06
N VAL A 29 26.56 -6.65 17.21
CA VAL A 29 27.39 -7.81 17.58
C VAL A 29 28.86 -7.56 17.30
N ASP A 30 29.75 -8.11 18.11
CA ASP A 30 31.21 -7.97 17.97
C ASP A 30 31.83 -8.91 16.92
N ALA A 31 31.02 -9.77 16.30
CA ALA A 31 31.45 -10.67 15.25
C ALA A 31 30.78 -10.24 13.95
N GLU A 32 31.57 -9.97 12.91
CA GLU A 32 31.08 -9.69 11.57
C GLU A 32 30.16 -10.84 11.13
N PRO A 33 28.87 -10.58 10.88
CA PRO A 33 27.95 -11.61 10.42
C PRO A 33 28.38 -12.07 9.02
N ALA A 34 28.51 -13.38 8.83
CA ALA A 34 28.86 -14.00 7.54
C ALA A 34 27.72 -13.95 6.51
N THR A 35 26.92 -12.89 6.51
CA THR A 35 25.94 -12.63 5.47
C THR A 35 26.66 -11.97 4.31
N SER A 36 26.98 -12.81 3.33
CA SER A 36 27.39 -12.42 1.98
C SER A 36 26.50 -11.30 1.45
N VAL A 37 26.96 -10.06 1.58
CA VAL A 37 26.63 -9.02 0.61
C VAL A 37 27.60 -9.25 -0.55
N PRO A 38 27.16 -9.67 -1.75
CA PRO A 38 28.05 -9.68 -2.90
C PRO A 38 28.46 -8.24 -3.19
N SER A 39 29.66 -7.89 -2.74
CA SER A 39 30.33 -6.64 -3.06
C SER A 39 30.81 -6.74 -4.49
N SER A 40 30.04 -6.21 -5.45
CA SER A 40 30.40 -6.06 -6.88
C SER A 40 30.69 -7.38 -7.62
N PRO A 41 30.32 -7.52 -8.90
CA PRO A 41 30.68 -8.72 -9.65
C PRO A 41 32.18 -8.66 -9.98
N GLU A 42 33.00 -9.38 -9.21
CA GLU A 42 34.19 -9.99 -9.78
C GLU A 42 33.69 -11.00 -10.82
N VAL A 43 33.99 -10.72 -12.08
CA VAL A 43 33.71 -11.55 -13.24
C VAL A 43 34.34 -12.94 -13.08
N VAL A 44 33.62 -13.85 -12.42
CA VAL A 44 33.92 -15.28 -12.45
C VAL A 44 33.47 -15.79 -13.82
N ARG A 45 34.43 -15.86 -14.75
CA ARG A 45 34.24 -16.62 -15.99
C ARG A 45 34.23 -18.10 -15.66
N GLY A 46 33.06 -18.73 -15.80
CA GLY A 46 32.93 -20.16 -16.10
C GLY A 46 31.91 -20.88 -15.24
N GLY A 47 30.82 -21.32 -15.88
CA GLY A 47 29.86 -22.24 -15.31
C GLY A 47 28.46 -22.05 -15.90
N ASP A 48 28.21 -22.74 -17.00
CA ASP A 48 26.96 -23.08 -17.68
C ASP A 48 25.78 -23.52 -16.79
N GLU A 49 25.29 -22.63 -15.92
CA GLU A 49 23.88 -22.64 -15.51
C GLU A 49 23.21 -21.50 -16.26
N GLU A 50 22.46 -21.88 -17.28
CA GLU A 50 21.51 -21.06 -18.03
C GLU A 50 20.67 -20.29 -17.01
N LEU A 51 21.12 -19.08 -16.66
CA LEU A 51 20.28 -18.13 -15.98
C LEU A 51 19.08 -17.97 -16.91
N ASP A 52 17.90 -18.38 -16.46
CA ASP A 52 16.62 -18.15 -17.15
C ASP A 52 16.34 -16.64 -17.25
N ALA A 53 17.32 -15.81 -17.61
CA ALA A 53 17.13 -14.39 -17.77
C ALA A 53 16.29 -14.19 -19.03
N VAL A 54 15.13 -13.55 -18.85
CA VAL A 54 14.25 -13.18 -19.95
C VAL A 54 14.58 -11.76 -20.37
N GLU A 55 14.77 -11.58 -21.67
CA GLU A 55 15.13 -10.31 -22.28
C GLU A 55 13.87 -9.66 -22.89
N PHE A 56 13.64 -8.40 -22.54
CA PHE A 56 12.57 -7.58 -23.06
C PHE A 56 13.13 -6.48 -23.96
N ASP A 57 12.76 -6.50 -25.24
CA ASP A 57 13.10 -5.43 -26.17
C ASP A 57 12.16 -4.24 -25.95
N LEU A 58 12.71 -3.19 -25.34
CA LEU A 58 12.07 -1.90 -25.08
C LEU A 58 12.80 -0.79 -25.84
N THR A 59 13.47 -1.12 -26.96
CA THR A 59 14.26 -0.17 -27.76
C THR A 59 13.40 0.95 -28.35
N GLU A 60 12.12 0.66 -28.58
CA GLU A 60 11.12 1.61 -29.09
C GLU A 60 10.42 2.41 -27.97
N TRP A 61 10.66 2.07 -26.69
CA TRP A 61 10.04 2.78 -25.57
C TRP A 61 10.66 4.16 -25.29
N PRO A 62 9.86 5.16 -24.89
CA PRO A 62 10.36 6.45 -24.44
C PRO A 62 11.12 6.32 -23.11
N ALA A 63 12.11 7.19 -22.90
CA ALA A 63 12.99 7.16 -21.73
C ALA A 63 12.21 7.31 -20.40
N ASP A 64 11.15 8.10 -20.38
CA ASP A 64 10.28 8.28 -19.21
C ASP A 64 9.55 6.98 -18.83
N ALA A 65 9.06 6.20 -19.83
CA ALA A 65 8.40 4.92 -19.59
C ALA A 65 9.40 3.85 -19.09
N ARG A 66 10.63 3.83 -19.64
CA ARG A 66 11.71 2.96 -19.13
C ARG A 66 12.07 3.30 -17.68
N THR A 67 12.17 4.60 -17.36
CA THR A 67 12.46 5.08 -15.99
C THR A 67 11.35 4.69 -15.02
N GLN A 68 10.08 4.80 -15.45
CA GLN A 68 8.93 4.40 -14.65
C GLN A 68 8.89 2.88 -14.44
N LEU A 69 9.19 2.08 -15.46
CA LEU A 69 9.33 0.63 -15.35
C LEU A 69 10.44 0.25 -14.36
N GLU A 70 11.63 0.87 -14.45
CA GLU A 70 12.72 0.64 -13.49
C GLU A 70 12.30 0.94 -12.05
N PHE A 71 11.56 2.03 -11.83
CA PHE A 71 11.04 2.38 -10.52
C PHE A 71 10.10 1.30 -9.98
N MET A 72 9.19 0.80 -10.83
CA MET A 72 8.25 -0.27 -10.48
C MET A 72 8.92 -1.61 -10.22
N LEU A 73 10.07 -1.90 -10.85
CA LEU A 73 10.84 -3.14 -10.63
C LEU A 73 11.73 -3.07 -9.39
N ARG A 74 12.27 -1.90 -9.05
CA ARG A 74 13.08 -1.70 -7.83
C ARG A 74 12.24 -1.82 -6.55
N GLY A 75 10.96 -1.42 -6.58
CA GLY A 75 10.03 -1.51 -5.45
C GLY A 75 9.93 -2.93 -4.82
N PRO A 76 9.63 -3.98 -5.61
CA PRO A 76 9.62 -5.37 -5.16
C PRO A 76 11.01 -5.99 -4.98
N GLY A 77 12.09 -5.26 -5.31
CA GLY A 77 13.47 -5.75 -5.20
C GLY A 77 13.87 -6.72 -6.32
N ILE A 78 13.22 -6.65 -7.49
CA ILE A 78 13.55 -7.47 -8.65
C ILE A 78 14.93 -7.03 -9.16
N THR A 79 15.82 -8.00 -9.34
CA THR A 79 17.15 -7.73 -9.91
C THR A 79 16.98 -7.60 -11.42
N PHE A 80 17.43 -6.49 -12.02
CA PHE A 80 17.38 -6.30 -13.47
C PHE A 80 18.65 -5.63 -13.97
N GLU A 81 18.96 -5.87 -15.25
CA GLU A 81 20.11 -5.27 -15.93
C GLU A 81 19.71 -4.79 -17.33
N TRP A 82 20.20 -3.60 -17.71
CA TRP A 82 20.11 -3.12 -19.09
C TRP A 82 21.35 -3.59 -19.84
N ILE A 83 21.21 -4.61 -20.70
CA ILE A 83 22.33 -5.24 -21.42
C ILE A 83 22.65 -4.46 -22.70
N GLU A 84 21.62 -3.99 -23.41
CA GLU A 84 21.72 -3.16 -24.60
C GLU A 84 20.85 -1.91 -24.45
N ASP A 85 21.02 -0.91 -25.32
CA ASP A 85 20.26 0.35 -25.25
C ASP A 85 18.77 0.07 -25.48
N GLY A 86 18.01 -0.06 -24.38
CA GLY A 86 16.60 -0.42 -24.41
C GLY A 86 16.29 -1.91 -24.31
N VAL A 87 17.26 -2.79 -24.02
CA VAL A 87 16.97 -4.22 -23.73
C VAL A 87 17.12 -4.48 -22.24
N LEU A 88 16.01 -4.84 -21.58
CA LEU A 88 15.93 -5.13 -20.16
C LEU A 88 16.01 -6.63 -19.93
N ALA A 89 17.00 -7.09 -19.18
CA ALA A 89 17.11 -8.49 -18.76
C ALA A 89 16.70 -8.64 -17.29
N VAL A 90 15.82 -9.59 -17.02
CA VAL A 90 15.31 -9.93 -15.68
C VAL A 90 15.37 -11.43 -15.45
N PRO A 91 15.48 -11.91 -14.19
CA PRO A 91 15.32 -13.32 -13.88
C PRO A 91 13.96 -13.85 -14.33
N GLY A 92 13.93 -15.04 -14.90
CA GLY A 92 12.74 -15.62 -15.53
C GLY A 92 11.65 -15.98 -14.55
N ALA A 93 11.98 -16.17 -13.27
CA ALA A 93 10.98 -16.33 -12.22
C ALA A 93 10.14 -15.05 -11.99
N GLU A 94 10.61 -13.90 -12.49
CA GLU A 94 9.91 -12.61 -12.44
C GLU A 94 9.47 -12.11 -13.82
N ALA A 95 9.63 -12.92 -14.88
CA ALA A 95 9.29 -12.53 -16.25
C ALA A 95 7.80 -12.23 -16.42
N ASP A 96 6.90 -13.10 -15.94
CA ASP A 96 5.45 -12.86 -16.01
C ASP A 96 5.05 -11.53 -15.35
N PHE A 97 5.67 -11.19 -14.23
CA PHE A 97 5.42 -9.93 -13.53
C PHE A 97 5.89 -8.73 -14.34
N VAL A 98 7.07 -8.83 -14.95
CA VAL A 98 7.66 -7.77 -15.78
C VAL A 98 6.84 -7.59 -17.06
N GLU A 99 6.36 -8.67 -17.68
CA GLU A 99 5.44 -8.64 -18.81
C GLU A 99 4.16 -7.88 -18.49
N GLU A 100 3.52 -8.18 -17.36
CA GLU A 100 2.30 -7.49 -16.92
C GLU A 100 2.52 -5.98 -16.72
N ARG A 101 3.70 -5.58 -16.25
CA ARG A 101 4.07 -4.16 -16.10
C ARG A 101 4.42 -3.50 -17.42
N ILE A 102 5.05 -4.23 -18.33
CA ILE A 102 5.34 -3.76 -19.69
C ILE A 102 4.03 -3.50 -20.44
N GLU A 103 3.08 -4.43 -20.39
CA GLU A 103 1.75 -4.27 -21.03
C GLU A 103 1.03 -3.02 -20.49
N TYR A 104 0.92 -2.91 -19.16
CA TYR A 104 0.29 -1.77 -18.50
C TYR A 104 0.85 -0.39 -18.92
N LEU A 105 2.17 -0.29 -19.09
CA LEU A 105 2.83 0.95 -19.47
C LEU A 105 2.84 1.18 -20.99
N ALA A 106 2.90 0.12 -21.81
CA ALA A 106 2.86 0.19 -23.26
C ALA A 106 1.49 0.64 -23.79
N GLU A 107 0.41 0.23 -23.12
CA GLU A 107 -0.94 0.71 -23.42
C GLU A 107 -1.11 2.21 -23.13
N GLY A 108 -0.18 2.80 -22.36
CA GLY A 108 -0.29 4.15 -21.84
C GLY A 108 -1.52 4.30 -20.92
N PRO A 109 -1.65 5.42 -20.18
CA PRO A 109 -3.00 5.84 -19.86
C PRO A 109 -3.75 5.98 -21.20
N PRO A 110 -4.99 5.48 -21.34
CA PRO A 110 -5.70 5.48 -22.62
C PRO A 110 -5.55 6.85 -23.30
N ASP A 111 -4.91 6.84 -24.47
CA ASP A 111 -4.62 8.03 -25.27
C ASP A 111 -5.94 8.79 -25.48
N GLU A 112 -5.97 10.03 -24.98
CA GLU A 112 -7.19 10.81 -24.73
C GLU A 112 -8.15 10.14 -23.72
N ILE A 113 -8.14 10.66 -22.50
CA ILE A 113 -9.38 10.80 -21.72
C ILE A 113 -10.29 11.73 -22.55
N THR A 114 -10.87 11.21 -23.63
CA THR A 114 -12.03 11.84 -24.24
C THR A 114 -13.07 11.89 -23.13
N GLU A 115 -13.77 13.01 -23.02
CA GLU A 115 -14.88 13.19 -22.07
C GLU A 115 -16.00 12.13 -22.25
N GLU A 116 -15.86 11.22 -23.23
CA GLU A 116 -16.71 10.05 -23.51
C GLU A 116 -16.17 8.72 -22.97
N SER A 117 -14.90 8.59 -22.59
CA SER A 117 -14.38 7.39 -21.87
C SER A 117 -14.63 7.44 -20.36
N ASN A 118 -15.19 8.55 -19.85
CA ASN A 118 -15.83 8.60 -18.54
C ASN A 118 -17.22 7.93 -18.53
N GLU A 119 -17.51 7.09 -19.53
CA GLU A 119 -18.67 6.23 -19.59
C GLU A 119 -18.40 4.81 -19.05
N TRP A 120 -17.44 4.66 -18.12
CA TRP A 120 -17.75 3.87 -16.92
C TRP A 120 -18.74 4.67 -16.06
N ARG A 121 -19.93 4.86 -16.63
CA ARG A 121 -21.12 5.14 -15.85
C ARG A 121 -21.34 3.86 -15.06
N VAL A 122 -21.01 3.88 -13.76
CA VAL A 122 -21.75 3.03 -12.83
C VAL A 122 -23.20 3.52 -12.92
N THR A 123 -23.97 2.88 -13.80
CA THR A 123 -25.41 2.93 -13.74
C THR A 123 -25.78 2.33 -12.39
N GLY A 124 -26.03 3.18 -11.40
CA GLY A 124 -26.98 2.77 -10.37
C GLY A 124 -28.34 2.52 -11.05
N PRO A 125 -29.23 1.66 -10.52
CA PRO A 125 -29.14 0.97 -9.23
C PRO A 125 -29.40 -0.55 -9.35
N GLU A 126 -28.52 -1.37 -8.80
CA GLU A 126 -28.91 -2.72 -8.41
C GLU A 126 -28.16 -3.17 -7.15
N THR A 127 -28.96 -3.21 -6.08
CA THR A 127 -28.69 -3.80 -4.78
C THR A 127 -27.89 -5.10 -4.88
N GLY A 128 -26.62 -5.04 -4.48
CA GLY A 128 -25.75 -6.19 -4.28
C GLY A 128 -24.49 -5.73 -3.57
N ALA A 129 -24.25 -6.21 -2.35
CA ALA A 129 -23.08 -5.91 -1.54
C ALA A 129 -21.77 -5.96 -2.37
N GLY A 130 -21.08 -4.84 -2.54
CA GLY A 130 -19.85 -4.75 -3.33
C GLY A 130 -19.14 -3.41 -3.16
N SER A 131 -17.97 -3.45 -2.51
CA SER A 131 -16.91 -2.45 -2.35
C SER A 131 -17.28 -0.96 -2.24
N ASN A 132 -17.29 -0.45 -1.02
CA ASN A 132 -17.43 0.98 -0.68
C ASN A 132 -16.09 1.74 -0.80
N GLU A 133 -15.21 1.31 -1.72
CA GLU A 133 -13.83 1.77 -1.84
C GLU A 133 -13.71 2.79 -2.99
N LEU A 134 -13.30 4.02 -2.66
CA LEU A 134 -13.11 5.16 -3.56
C LEU A 134 -11.66 5.63 -3.50
N THR A 135 -11.18 6.35 -4.51
CA THR A 135 -9.92 7.09 -4.32
C THR A 135 -10.15 8.25 -3.36
N ILE A 136 -9.09 8.74 -2.70
CA ILE A 136 -9.22 9.88 -1.79
C ILE A 136 -9.72 11.15 -2.49
N ASP A 137 -9.37 11.34 -3.76
CA ASP A 137 -9.79 12.50 -4.56
C ASP A 137 -11.30 12.42 -4.85
N ASP A 138 -11.75 11.28 -5.40
CA ASP A 138 -13.18 11.01 -5.68
C ASP A 138 -14.05 11.13 -4.42
N PHE A 139 -13.52 10.73 -3.26
CA PHE A 139 -14.24 10.83 -1.99
C PHE A 139 -14.52 12.29 -1.60
N TYR A 140 -13.54 13.19 -1.71
CA TYR A 140 -13.75 14.60 -1.40
C TYR A 140 -14.51 15.35 -2.49
N GLU A 141 -14.24 15.07 -3.77
CA GLU A 141 -14.97 15.68 -4.90
C GLU A 141 -16.45 15.29 -4.92
N GLY A 142 -16.77 14.07 -4.45
CA GLY A 142 -18.13 13.54 -4.43
C GLY A 142 -19.08 14.27 -3.49
N ASP A 143 -18.57 14.94 -2.44
CA ASP A 143 -19.39 15.77 -1.55
C ASP A 143 -18.60 16.97 -1.00
N PRO A 144 -18.89 18.20 -1.47
CA PRO A 144 -18.18 19.40 -1.02
C PRO A 144 -18.38 19.70 0.47
N ALA A 145 -19.40 19.13 1.13
CA ALA A 145 -19.56 19.27 2.58
C ALA A 145 -18.40 18.62 3.35
N ARG A 146 -17.70 17.65 2.76
CA ARG A 146 -16.53 16.99 3.38
C ARG A 146 -15.32 17.91 3.44
N GLU A 147 -15.10 18.74 2.41
CA GLU A 147 -13.92 19.62 2.31
C GLU A 147 -13.91 20.72 3.37
N ASP A 148 -15.08 21.29 3.67
CA ASP A 148 -15.23 22.37 4.66
C ASP A 148 -15.45 21.87 6.11
N SER A 149 -15.52 20.55 6.32
CA SER A 149 -15.87 19.98 7.63
C SER A 149 -14.67 19.79 8.55
N GLU A 150 -14.95 19.72 9.85
CA GLU A 150 -13.97 19.27 10.84
C GLU A 150 -13.84 17.73 10.74
N GLU A 151 -12.60 17.24 10.74
CA GLU A 151 -12.29 15.81 10.76
C GLU A 151 -11.74 15.42 12.14
N SER A 152 -12.20 14.29 12.68
CA SER A 152 -11.63 13.67 13.87
C SER A 152 -10.96 12.34 13.54
N GLN A 153 -9.64 12.35 13.67
CA GLN A 153 -8.78 11.19 13.44
C GLN A 153 -8.74 10.28 14.68
N PHE A 154 -8.91 8.97 14.46
CA PHE A 154 -8.84 7.90 15.47
C PHE A 154 -7.61 7.00 15.26
N GLY A 155 -6.48 7.60 14.91
CA GLY A 155 -5.19 6.94 14.73
C GLY A 155 -4.91 6.46 13.30
N ALA A 156 -3.61 6.35 12.99
CA ALA A 156 -3.08 6.03 11.66
C ALA A 156 -2.26 4.72 11.62
N GLU A 157 -2.28 3.94 12.71
CA GLU A 157 -1.52 2.68 12.83
C GLU A 157 -2.43 1.45 12.84
N TRP A 158 -3.62 1.56 12.24
CA TRP A 158 -4.49 0.41 12.04
C TRP A 158 -3.86 -0.52 11.00
N THR A 159 -4.15 -1.81 11.09
CA THR A 159 -3.73 -2.80 10.09
C THR A 159 -4.91 -3.62 9.64
N ASP A 160 -4.99 -3.92 8.34
CA ASP A 160 -5.99 -4.86 7.82
C ASP A 160 -5.46 -6.30 7.81
N ASP A 161 -6.18 -7.23 7.18
CA ASP A 161 -5.81 -8.65 7.16
C ASP A 161 -4.54 -8.92 6.34
N GLU A 162 -4.23 -8.03 5.39
CA GLU A 162 -3.01 -8.04 4.58
C GLU A 162 -1.83 -7.36 5.28
N GLY A 163 -2.08 -6.71 6.44
CA GLY A 163 -1.08 -5.98 7.22
C GLY A 163 -0.77 -4.59 6.65
N VAL A 164 -1.60 -4.08 5.75
CA VAL A 164 -1.49 -2.72 5.20
C VAL A 164 -1.88 -1.71 6.28
N GLN A 165 -1.06 -0.67 6.43
CA GLN A 165 -1.34 0.40 7.38
C GLN A 165 -2.52 1.24 6.91
N CYS A 166 -3.46 1.46 7.81
CA CYS A 166 -4.68 2.19 7.58
C CYS A 166 -4.86 3.29 8.64
N GLU A 167 -5.64 4.29 8.30
CA GLU A 167 -6.09 5.38 9.17
C GLU A 167 -7.60 5.35 9.27
N VAL A 168 -8.14 5.61 10.46
CA VAL A 168 -9.58 5.72 10.69
C VAL A 168 -9.89 7.15 11.06
N SER A 169 -10.80 7.79 10.31
CA SER A 169 -11.21 9.17 10.50
C SER A 169 -12.72 9.32 10.39
N TRP A 170 -13.26 10.38 11.00
CA TRP A 170 -14.68 10.69 11.00
C TRP A 170 -14.93 12.16 10.66
N ILE A 171 -15.89 12.43 9.77
CA ILE A 171 -16.26 13.78 9.31
C ILE A 171 -17.48 14.28 10.08
N HIS A 172 -17.43 15.51 10.61
CA HIS A 172 -18.49 16.02 11.48
C HIS A 172 -19.78 16.38 10.74
N ASP A 173 -19.68 16.93 9.52
CA ASP A 173 -20.85 17.42 8.78
C ASP A 173 -21.60 16.29 8.06
N THR A 174 -20.88 15.33 7.49
CA THR A 174 -21.48 14.18 6.81
C THR A 174 -21.72 12.99 7.74
N GLU A 175 -21.16 13.04 8.95
CA GLU A 175 -21.23 11.96 9.94
C GLU A 175 -20.61 10.63 9.44
N GLU A 176 -19.77 10.70 8.41
CA GLU A 176 -19.14 9.54 7.79
C GLU A 176 -17.91 9.09 8.58
N LEU A 177 -17.92 7.83 9.03
CA LEU A 177 -16.74 7.13 9.51
C LEU A 177 -16.10 6.41 8.32
N TYR A 178 -14.83 6.70 8.04
CA TYR A 178 -14.13 6.09 6.92
C TYR A 178 -12.74 5.58 7.32
N LEU A 179 -12.25 4.65 6.51
CA LEU A 179 -10.92 4.08 6.58
C LEU A 179 -10.12 4.57 5.38
N MET A 180 -8.97 5.20 5.61
CA MET A 180 -8.00 5.50 4.57
C MET A 180 -6.91 4.44 4.56
N ARG A 181 -6.70 3.82 3.39
CA ARG A 181 -5.68 2.81 3.14
C ARG A 181 -4.54 3.44 2.37
N ALA A 182 -3.31 3.23 2.85
CA ALA A 182 -2.09 3.77 2.26
C ALA A 182 -1.18 2.64 1.71
N PRO A 183 -1.58 1.95 0.63
CA PRO A 183 -0.71 0.98 -0.02
C PRO A 183 0.57 1.66 -0.54
N LYS A 184 1.72 1.01 -0.37
CA LYS A 184 3.07 1.61 -0.56
C LYS A 184 3.36 2.16 -1.97
N TRP A 185 2.56 1.82 -2.97
CA TRP A 185 2.79 2.14 -4.40
C TRP A 185 1.50 2.44 -5.17
N MET A 186 0.39 2.63 -4.48
CA MET A 186 -0.93 2.90 -5.05
C MET A 186 -1.49 4.20 -4.43
N PRO A 187 -2.43 4.88 -5.10
CA PRO A 187 -3.11 6.04 -4.52
C PRO A 187 -3.80 5.67 -3.21
N PHE A 188 -4.00 6.66 -2.34
CA PHE A 188 -4.78 6.47 -1.13
C PHE A 188 -6.22 6.08 -1.49
N MET A 189 -6.67 4.98 -0.92
CA MET A 189 -8.02 4.48 -1.09
C MET A 189 -8.80 4.76 0.18
N VAL A 190 -10.06 5.15 0.04
CA VAL A 190 -10.99 5.45 1.12
C VAL A 190 -12.13 4.43 1.08
N GLU A 191 -12.36 3.76 2.19
CA GLU A 191 -13.53 2.92 2.41
C GLU A 191 -14.45 3.61 3.43
N VAL A 192 -15.64 4.02 3.01
CA VAL A 192 -16.65 4.52 3.98
C VAL A 192 -17.18 3.33 4.76
N LEU A 193 -16.98 3.31 6.07
CA LEU A 193 -17.35 2.19 6.92
C LEU A 193 -18.82 2.27 7.33
N ASP A 194 -19.29 3.45 7.75
CA ASP A 194 -20.68 3.70 8.12
C ASP A 194 -20.94 5.21 8.29
N VAL A 195 -22.22 5.61 8.42
CA VAL A 195 -22.65 6.99 8.71
C VAL A 195 -23.26 7.01 10.11
N LEU A 196 -22.54 7.60 11.07
CA LEU A 196 -22.86 7.57 12.48
C LEU A 196 -22.76 8.97 13.10
N PRO A 197 -23.71 9.38 13.96
CA PRO A 197 -23.55 10.62 14.70
C PRO A 197 -22.39 10.56 15.68
N LYS A 198 -21.88 11.74 16.04
CA LYS A 198 -20.70 11.93 16.91
C LYS A 198 -20.71 11.10 18.20
N GLU A 199 -21.87 10.99 18.83
CA GLU A 199 -22.03 10.25 20.07
C GLU A 199 -21.82 8.75 19.84
N GLU A 200 -22.38 8.21 18.76
CA GLU A 200 -22.27 6.80 18.40
C GLU A 200 -20.85 6.41 18.00
N VAL A 201 -20.16 7.22 17.18
CA VAL A 201 -18.76 6.95 16.81
C VAL A 201 -17.84 6.95 18.03
N GLY A 202 -18.03 7.89 18.96
CA GLY A 202 -17.26 7.93 20.20
C GLY A 202 -17.51 6.73 21.11
N HIS A 203 -18.74 6.22 21.15
CA HIS A 203 -19.08 5.01 21.87
C HIS A 203 -18.52 3.76 21.19
N LEU A 204 -18.63 3.67 19.87
CA LEU A 204 -18.13 2.58 19.05
C LEU A 204 -16.62 2.42 19.20
N LEU A 205 -15.87 3.50 18.98
CA LEU A 205 -14.41 3.50 19.00
C LEU A 205 -13.83 3.62 20.41
N ARG A 206 -14.63 3.48 21.47
CA ARG A 206 -14.12 3.58 22.84
C ARG A 206 -13.03 2.54 23.12
N GLY A 207 -11.83 3.01 23.48
CA GLY A 207 -10.67 2.15 23.74
C GLY A 207 -9.89 1.75 22.48
N TRP A 208 -10.13 2.42 21.36
CA TRP A 208 -9.43 2.19 20.09
C TRP A 208 -7.91 2.18 20.23
N GLU A 209 -7.33 3.04 21.08
CA GLU A 209 -5.87 3.14 21.29
C GLU A 209 -5.22 1.82 21.70
N THR A 210 -5.97 0.93 22.37
CA THR A 210 -5.47 -0.41 22.76
C THR A 210 -5.66 -1.45 21.65
N ALA A 211 -6.65 -1.24 20.76
CA ALA A 211 -6.95 -2.15 19.67
C ALA A 211 -6.11 -1.87 18.42
N MET A 212 -5.88 -0.60 18.08
CA MET A 212 -5.13 -0.15 16.91
C MET A 212 -3.79 -0.89 16.68
N PRO A 213 -2.89 -1.06 17.67
CA PRO A 213 -1.58 -1.68 17.43
C PRO A 213 -1.63 -3.21 17.25
N THR A 214 -2.81 -3.82 17.29
CA THR A 214 -2.95 -5.27 17.08
C THR A 214 -2.97 -5.61 15.59
N ALA A 215 -2.58 -6.84 15.23
CA ALA A 215 -2.65 -7.30 13.85
C ALA A 215 -4.10 -7.43 13.38
N ASN A 216 -4.39 -7.00 12.15
CA ASN A 216 -5.75 -6.94 11.60
C ASN A 216 -6.72 -6.16 12.51
N SER A 217 -6.24 -5.05 13.07
CA SER A 217 -7.01 -4.19 13.97
C SER A 217 -8.20 -3.52 13.30
N VAL A 218 -8.24 -3.40 11.97
CA VAL A 218 -9.42 -2.91 11.22
C VAL A 218 -10.63 -3.82 11.45
N GLN A 219 -10.43 -5.14 11.57
CA GLN A 219 -11.52 -6.08 11.85
C GLN A 219 -12.24 -5.75 13.17
N TRP A 220 -11.53 -5.23 14.18
CA TRP A 220 -12.12 -4.82 15.46
C TRP A 220 -13.15 -3.69 15.31
N VAL A 221 -12.93 -2.79 14.33
CA VAL A 221 -13.87 -1.71 14.00
C VAL A 221 -15.08 -2.30 13.28
N ARG A 222 -14.86 -3.13 12.26
CA ARG A 222 -15.92 -3.79 11.49
C ARG A 222 -16.82 -4.67 12.36
N ASP A 223 -16.25 -5.43 13.29
CA ASP A 223 -17.02 -6.27 14.23
C ASP A 223 -17.94 -5.44 15.13
N ARG A 224 -17.52 -4.23 15.53
CA ARG A 224 -18.34 -3.33 16.33
C ARG A 224 -19.45 -2.68 15.52
N LEU A 225 -19.16 -2.28 14.29
CA LEU A 225 -20.16 -1.75 13.38
C LEU A 225 -21.24 -2.81 13.13
N ALA A 226 -20.83 -4.05 12.86
CA ALA A 226 -21.75 -5.18 12.73
C ALA A 226 -22.61 -5.36 14.00
N ALA A 227 -21.99 -5.39 15.18
CA ALA A 227 -22.71 -5.53 16.44
C ALA A 227 -23.66 -4.34 16.73
N GLN A 228 -23.31 -3.12 16.33
CA GLN A 228 -24.16 -1.94 16.46
C GLN A 228 -25.35 -2.02 15.50
N ALA A 229 -25.11 -2.43 14.25
CA ALA A 229 -26.17 -2.63 13.25
C ALA A 229 -27.19 -3.68 13.72
N GLU A 230 -26.74 -4.74 14.39
CA GLU A 230 -27.62 -5.73 15.03
C GLU A 230 -28.42 -5.18 16.22
N GLN A 231 -27.90 -4.18 16.92
CA GLN A 231 -28.54 -3.54 18.06
C GLN A 231 -29.48 -2.39 17.67
N ARG A 232 -29.36 -1.86 16.44
CA ARG A 232 -30.25 -0.83 15.93
C ARG A 232 -31.63 -1.48 15.71
N PRO A 233 -32.65 -1.15 16.53
CA PRO A 233 -33.97 -1.72 16.33
C PRO A 233 -34.46 -1.34 14.93
N ALA A 234 -35.23 -2.23 14.30
CA ALA A 234 -35.96 -1.92 13.08
C ALA A 234 -37.08 -0.91 13.39
N ASP A 235 -36.72 0.31 13.78
CA ASP A 235 -37.62 1.44 13.89
C ASP A 235 -37.75 2.05 12.49
N ASP A 236 -38.69 1.54 11.69
CA ASP A 236 -39.69 2.33 10.94
C ASP A 236 -40.54 1.44 9.99
N GLU A 237 -41.47 0.66 10.53
CA GLU A 237 -42.65 0.21 9.78
C GLU A 237 -43.88 0.26 10.70
N SER A 238 -44.16 1.39 11.37
CA SER A 238 -45.41 1.57 12.13
C SER A 238 -45.72 3.03 12.51
N ILE A 239 -45.57 4.01 11.61
CA ILE A 239 -46.31 5.28 11.76
C ILE A 239 -46.83 5.72 10.39
N THR A 240 -48.10 5.40 10.11
CA THR A 240 -48.90 6.15 9.13
C THR A 240 -50.20 6.56 9.84
N PRO A 241 -50.60 7.84 9.79
CA PRO A 241 -51.74 8.37 10.56
C PRO A 241 -53.11 7.85 10.11
#